data_AF-A0A9D6FGD1-F1
#
_entry.id   AF-A0A9D6FGD1-F1
#
_cell.length_a   1.000
_cell.length_b   1.000
_cell.length_c   1.000
_cell.angle_alpha   90.00
_cell.angle_beta   90.00
_cell.angle_gamma   90.00
#
_symmetry.space_group_name_H-M   'P 1'
#
loop_
_entity.id
_entity.type
_entity.pdbx_description
1 polymer ?
#
loop_
_entity_poly.entity_id
_entity_poly.type
_entity_poly.pdbx_seq_one_letter_code
_entity_poly.pdbx_strand_id
1 'polypeptide(L)'
;MKTSWPLGPVEMEQFVTYPIEASMNGLPRLVETPSISRYGLSAVTVAFEDGVHVHFARELVSERLAQAREVIPPEIGSPVMGPVTTGLGDGLVGAMS
;
A
#
# COMPACT_ATOMS: atom_id res chain seq x y z
N MET A 1 -24.26 -8.52 -12.40
CA MET A 1 -24.06 -7.93 -11.06
C MET A 1 -23.13 -8.85 -10.30
N LYS A 2 -21.82 -8.57 -10.23
CA LYS A 2 -20.89 -9.39 -9.45
C LYS A 2 -21.00 -8.94 -8.00
N THR A 3 -21.60 -9.77 -7.15
CA THR A 3 -21.59 -9.59 -5.70
C THR A 3 -20.29 -10.19 -5.16
N SER A 4 -19.17 -9.48 -5.29
CA SER A 4 -17.97 -9.82 -4.53
C SER A 4 -18.28 -9.48 -3.07
N TRP A 5 -18.50 -10.51 -2.25
CA TRP A 5 -18.57 -10.34 -0.81
C TRP A 5 -17.28 -9.62 -0.36
N PRO A 6 -17.36 -8.60 0.51
CA PRO A 6 -16.15 -7.95 1.00
C PRO A 6 -15.30 -9.02 1.68
N LEU A 7 -14.06 -9.15 1.21
CA LEU A 7 -13.10 -10.11 1.76
C LEU A 7 -13.00 -9.91 3.28
N GLY A 8 -12.92 -11.04 4.00
CA GLY A 8 -12.65 -11.01 5.43
C GLY A 8 -11.26 -10.43 5.72
N PRO A 9 -10.96 -10.08 6.98
CA PRO A 9 -9.65 -9.51 7.34
C PRO A 9 -8.47 -10.42 6.95
N VAL A 10 -8.63 -11.74 7.02
CA VAL A 10 -7.59 -12.70 6.65
C VAL A 10 -7.35 -12.69 5.14
N GLU A 11 -8.42 -12.73 4.34
CA GLU A 11 -8.32 -12.68 2.89
C GLU A 11 -7.77 -11.33 2.41
N MET A 12 -8.19 -10.21 3.02
CA MET A 12 -7.62 -8.89 2.73
C MET A 12 -6.13 -8.85 3.04
N GLU A 13 -5.70 -9.45 4.15
CA GLU A 13 -4.29 -9.49 4.53
C GLU A 13 -3.48 -10.29 3.52
N GLN A 14 -3.94 -11.49 3.16
CA GLN A 14 -3.21 -12.40 2.27
C GLN A 14 -3.16 -11.93 0.82
N PHE A 15 -4.28 -11.39 0.31
CA PHE A 15 -4.42 -11.09 -1.11
C PHE A 15 -4.20 -9.63 -1.47
N VAL A 16 -4.16 -8.72 -0.49
CA VAL A 16 -4.00 -7.28 -0.73
C VAL A 16 -2.88 -6.68 0.11
N THR A 17 -2.98 -6.72 1.44
CA THR A 17 -2.00 -6.05 2.33
C THR A 17 -0.60 -6.62 2.13
N TYR A 18 -0.44 -7.94 2.24
CA TYR A 18 0.86 -8.59 2.18
C TYR A 18 1.57 -8.39 0.82
N PRO A 19 0.92 -8.57 -0.35
CA PRO A 19 1.54 -8.23 -1.63
C PRO A 19 2.02 -6.78 -1.74
N ILE A 20 1.27 -5.82 -1.18
CA ILE A 20 1.67 -4.40 -1.17
C ILE A 20 2.91 -4.23 -0.30
N GLU A 21 2.89 -4.68 0.96
CA GLU A 21 4.04 -4.58 1.86
C GLU A 21 5.28 -5.27 1.29
N ALA A 22 5.12 -6.47 0.75
CA ALA A 22 6.20 -7.25 0.15
C ALA A 22 6.85 -6.49 -1.02
N SER A 23 6.08 -5.78 -1.84
CA SER A 23 6.62 -4.96 -2.94
C SER A 23 7.40 -3.73 -2.43
N MET A 24 7.03 -3.19 -1.27
CA MET A 24 7.68 -2.03 -0.66
C MET A 24 8.99 -2.39 0.05
N ASN A 25 9.22 -3.68 0.35
CA ASN A 25 10.46 -4.11 0.98
C ASN A 25 11.70 -3.72 0.17
N GLY A 26 12.73 -3.28 0.88
CA GLY A 26 13.99 -2.85 0.27
C GLY A 26 13.89 -1.55 -0.54
N LEU A 27 12.83 -0.74 -0.33
CA LEU A 27 12.83 0.64 -0.80
C LEU A 27 13.97 1.43 -0.14
N PRO A 28 14.73 2.24 -0.91
CA PRO A 28 15.76 3.09 -0.33
C PRO A 28 15.17 4.05 0.72
N ARG A 29 15.85 4.18 1.87
CA ARG A 29 15.46 5.11 2.95
C ARG A 29 14.08 4.83 3.55
N LEU A 30 13.59 3.60 3.41
CA LEU A 30 12.39 3.11 4.06
C LEU A 30 12.65 2.94 5.57
N VAL A 31 11.76 3.48 6.39
CA VAL A 31 11.78 3.33 7.86
C VAL A 31 10.89 2.17 8.25
N GLU A 32 9.64 2.19 7.83
CA GLU A 32 8.64 1.17 8.16
C GLU A 32 7.45 1.19 7.20
N THR A 33 6.62 0.14 7.27
CA THR A 33 5.40 -0.01 6.48
C THR A 33 4.18 -0.42 7.32
N PRO A 34 3.69 0.42 8.25
CA PRO A 34 2.54 0.06 9.05
C PRO A 34 1.28 -0.07 8.17
N SER A 35 0.46 -1.06 8.50
CA SER A 35 -0.74 -1.36 7.72
C SER A 35 -1.97 -1.61 8.60
N ILE A 36 -3.13 -1.50 7.96
CA ILE A 36 -4.44 -1.80 8.54
C ILE A 36 -5.21 -2.67 7.54
N SER A 37 -5.67 -3.83 8.00
CA SER A 37 -6.54 -4.72 7.23
C SER A 37 -7.86 -4.95 7.98
N ARG A 38 -8.97 -4.71 7.30
CA ARG A 38 -10.35 -4.89 7.80
C ARG A 38 -11.24 -5.35 6.65
N TYR A 39 -12.49 -5.72 6.94
CA TYR A 39 -13.44 -6.17 5.92
C TYR A 39 -13.49 -5.25 4.71
N GLY A 40 -13.03 -5.74 3.55
CA GLY A 40 -12.94 -4.97 2.32
C GLY A 40 -12.09 -3.69 2.40
N LEU A 41 -11.10 -3.60 3.28
CA LEU A 41 -10.19 -2.46 3.37
C LEU A 41 -8.78 -2.93 3.69
N SER A 42 -7.82 -2.52 2.88
CA SER A 42 -6.39 -2.60 3.18
C SER A 42 -5.80 -1.20 2.98
N ALA A 43 -5.01 -0.75 3.95
CA ALA A 43 -4.28 0.51 3.89
C ALA A 43 -2.84 0.25 4.34
N VAL A 44 -1.88 0.56 3.48
CA VAL A 44 -0.44 0.50 3.79
C VAL A 44 0.12 1.91 3.77
N THR A 45 0.85 2.26 4.82
CA THR A 45 1.58 3.51 4.93
C THR A 45 3.06 3.23 4.67
N VAL A 46 3.71 4.01 3.82
CA VAL A 46 5.15 3.86 3.54
C VAL A 46 5.91 5.02 4.18
N ALA A 47 6.60 4.76 5.28
CA ALA A 47 7.36 5.78 6.00
C ALA A 47 8.80 5.83 5.50
N PHE A 48 9.27 7.03 5.18
CA PHE A 48 10.64 7.29 4.74
C PHE A 48 11.39 8.13 5.77
N GLU A 49 12.72 8.09 5.72
CA GLU A 49 13.57 8.96 6.53
C GLU A 49 13.28 10.45 6.29
N ASP A 50 13.58 11.27 7.30
CA ASP A 50 13.48 12.72 7.19
C ASP A 50 14.31 13.27 6.02
N GLY A 51 13.79 14.32 5.38
CA GLY A 51 14.45 14.97 4.25
C GLY A 51 14.44 14.16 2.95
N VAL A 52 13.71 13.04 2.87
CA VAL A 52 13.38 12.45 1.56
C VAL A 52 12.45 13.40 0.79
N HIS A 53 12.84 13.73 -0.45
CA HIS A 53 11.98 14.51 -1.33
C HIS A 53 10.72 13.74 -1.67
N VAL A 54 9.56 14.36 -1.45
CA VAL A 54 8.24 13.74 -1.68
C VAL A 54 8.09 13.16 -3.07
N HIS A 55 8.57 13.86 -4.11
CA HIS A 55 8.47 13.36 -5.49
C HIS A 55 9.27 12.07 -5.71
N PHE A 56 10.48 12.01 -5.16
CA PHE A 56 11.33 10.81 -5.23
C PHE A 56 10.67 9.63 -4.52
N ALA A 57 10.14 9.84 -3.31
CA ALA A 57 9.41 8.80 -2.59
C ALA A 57 8.17 8.32 -3.35
N ARG A 58 7.43 9.22 -4.01
CA ARG A 58 6.27 8.86 -4.83
C ARG A 58 6.65 8.05 -6.06
N GLU A 59 7.74 8.38 -6.73
CA GLU A 59 8.23 7.62 -7.88
C GLU A 59 8.57 6.20 -7.47
N LEU A 60 9.35 6.04 -6.40
CA LEU A 60 9.70 4.74 -5.83
C LEU A 60 8.48 3.91 -5.44
N VAL A 61 7.56 4.49 -4.68
CA VAL A 61 6.32 3.79 -4.27
C VAL A 61 5.46 3.46 -5.48
N SER A 62 5.38 4.33 -6.50
CA SER A 62 4.60 4.07 -7.71
C SER A 62 5.14 2.88 -8.49
N GLU A 63 6.46 2.74 -8.58
CA GLU A 63 7.10 1.60 -9.25
C GLU A 63 6.79 0.29 -8.53
N ARG A 64 6.94 0.26 -7.21
CA ARG A 64 6.62 -0.94 -6.40
C ARG A 64 5.14 -1.26 -6.39
N LEU A 65 4.28 -0.26 -6.33
CA LEU A 65 2.83 -0.45 -6.40
C LEU A 65 2.40 -1.05 -7.73
N ALA A 66 3.09 -0.72 -8.83
CA ALA A 66 2.86 -1.36 -10.12
C ALA A 66 3.19 -2.86 -10.06
N GLN A 67 4.28 -3.26 -9.41
CA GLN A 67 4.63 -4.67 -9.20
C GLN A 67 3.60 -5.40 -8.34
N ALA A 68 3.12 -4.77 -7.25
CA ALA A 68 2.07 -5.35 -6.41
C ALA A 68 0.79 -5.66 -7.19
N ARG A 69 0.41 -4.78 -8.12
CA ARG A 69 -0.78 -4.96 -8.98
C ARG A 69 -0.69 -6.18 -9.91
N GLU A 70 0.50 -6.67 -10.22
CA GLU A 70 0.67 -7.88 -11.03
C GLU A 70 0.37 -9.16 -10.25
N VAL A 71 0.45 -9.09 -8.91
CA VAL A 71 0.25 -10.23 -8.01
C VAL A 71 -1.15 -10.24 -7.40
N ILE A 72 -1.76 -9.06 -7.22
CA ILE A 72 -3.11 -8.92 -6.68
C ILE A 72 -4.14 -9.38 -7.72
N PRO A 73 -5.03 -10.34 -7.38
CA PRO A 73 -6.07 -10.78 -8.29
C PRO A 73 -6.95 -9.61 -8.77
N PRO A 74 -7.17 -9.44 -10.10
CA PRO A 74 -7.89 -8.30 -10.64
C PRO A 74 -9.37 -8.24 -10.20
N GLU A 75 -9.95 -9.37 -9.77
CA GLU A 75 -11.29 -9.45 -9.20
C GLU A 75 -11.42 -8.86 -7.79
N ILE A 76 -10.31 -8.67 -7.08
CA ILE A 76 -10.29 -8.10 -5.72
C ILE A 76 -10.20 -6.58 -5.78
N GLY A 77 -9.42 -6.04 -6.71
CA GLY A 77 -9.25 -4.61 -6.89
C GLY A 77 -7.85 -4.26 -7.43
N SER A 78 -7.58 -2.97 -7.56
CA SER A 78 -6.26 -2.47 -7.92
C SER A 78 -5.85 -1.39 -6.92
N PRO A 79 -4.78 -1.60 -6.13
CA PRO A 79 -4.40 -0.63 -5.12
C PRO A 79 -3.96 0.68 -5.76
N VAL A 80 -4.28 1.78 -5.10
CA VAL A 80 -3.99 3.15 -5.56
C VAL A 80 -3.20 3.91 -4.50
N MET A 81 -2.30 4.77 -4.96
CA MET A 81 -1.57 5.67 -4.07
C MET A 81 -2.51 6.77 -3.57
N GLY A 82 -2.50 7.00 -2.26
CA GLY A 82 -3.26 8.04 -1.60
C GLY A 82 -2.54 9.39 -1.57
N PRO A 83 -3.11 10.37 -0.86
CA PRO A 83 -2.47 11.66 -0.70
C PRO A 83 -1.17 11.53 0.12
N VAL A 84 -0.21 12.39 -0.18
CA VAL A 84 0.98 12.50 0.67
C VAL A 84 0.60 13.28 1.92
N THR A 85 0.89 12.70 3.07
CA THR A 85 0.85 13.40 4.35
C THR A 85 2.28 13.61 4.83
N THR A 86 2.58 14.84 5.27
CA THR A 86 3.79 15.12 6.05
C THR A 86 3.35 15.27 7.49
N GLY A 87 3.38 14.19 8.26
CA GLY A 87 3.35 14.33 9.71
C GLY A 87 4.75 14.73 10.19
N LEU A 88 4.81 15.55 11.24
CA LEU A 88 5.96 15.54 12.15
C LEU A 88 6.01 14.11 12.72
N GLY A 89 6.77 13.24 12.06
CA GLY A 89 6.58 11.78 12.11
C GLY A 89 5.46 11.31 11.17
N ASP A 90 5.75 10.31 10.35
CA ASP A 90 4.76 9.42 9.72
C ASP A 90 4.32 9.75 8.27
N GLY A 91 4.86 8.96 7.33
CA GLY A 91 4.08 8.09 6.42
C GLY A 91 3.44 8.69 5.17
N LEU A 92 3.82 8.19 3.98
CA LEU A 92 3.04 8.30 2.73
C LEU A 92 1.82 7.37 2.77
N VAL A 93 0.62 7.89 2.56
CA VAL A 93 -0.64 7.13 2.56
C VAL A 93 -0.94 6.58 1.16
N GLY A 94 -1.36 5.31 1.06
CA GLY A 94 -2.09 4.84 -0.11
C GLY A 94 -2.44 3.36 -0.19
N ALA A 95 -3.67 3.01 0.19
CA ALA A 95 -4.48 2.04 -0.55
C ALA A 95 -5.99 2.31 -0.35
N MET A 96 -6.76 2.24 -1.43
CA MET A 96 -8.22 2.19 -1.44
C MET A 96 -8.64 0.80 -1.95
N SER A 97 -9.77 0.34 -1.41
CA SER A 97 -10.55 -0.82 -1.85
C SER A 97 -10.98 -0.71 -3.31
#